data_AF-A0A3D4NG01-F1
#
_entry.id   AF-A0A3D4NG01-F1
#
_cell.length_a   1.000
_cell.length_b   1.000
_cell.length_c   1.000
_cell.angle_alpha   90.00
_cell.angle_beta   90.00
_cell.angle_gamma   90.00
#
_symmetry.space_group_name_H-M   'P 1'
#
loop_
_entity.id
_entity.type
_entity.pdbx_description
1 polymer ?
#
loop_
_entity_poly.entity_id
_entity_poly.type
_entity_poly.pdbx_seq_one_letter_code
_entity_poly.pdbx_strand_id
1 'polypeptide(L)'
;MSLPDVAPVSPAELEARLRLHRLPELGPARFKKLLEAFGSASKAISAPASAWRALGLPLACSEARRVSEIRDGASHALAWLEHPGQHLLMWDQPDYPA
;
A
#
# COMPACT_ATOMS: atom_id res chain seq x y z
N MET A 1 -4.27 9.47 27.77
CA MET A 1 -4.19 10.23 26.51
C MET A 1 -4.88 9.39 25.46
N SER A 2 -6.12 9.75 25.12
CA SER A 2 -6.83 9.08 24.02
C SER A 2 -6.28 9.64 22.72
N LEU A 3 -5.57 8.80 21.97
CA LEU A 3 -5.22 9.10 20.58
C LEU A 3 -6.53 9.20 19.79
N PRO A 4 -6.67 10.16 18.87
CA PRO A 4 -7.86 10.27 18.04
C PRO A 4 -8.05 8.96 17.26
N ASP A 5 -9.28 8.45 17.27
CA ASP A 5 -9.73 7.28 16.51
C ASP A 5 -9.59 7.60 15.01
N VAL A 6 -8.38 7.47 14.47
CA VAL A 6 -8.22 7.36 13.03
C VAL A 6 -8.85 6.04 12.67
N ALA A 7 -9.97 6.11 11.95
CA ALA A 7 -10.71 4.93 11.52
C ALA A 7 -9.72 3.85 11.07
N PRO A 8 -9.76 2.65 11.67
CA PRO A 8 -8.78 1.63 11.38
C PRO A 8 -8.80 1.34 9.89
N VAL A 9 -7.65 1.51 9.24
CA VAL A 9 -7.47 1.15 7.84
C VAL A 9 -7.95 -0.28 7.67
N SER A 10 -8.88 -0.52 6.75
CA SER A 10 -9.46 -1.85 6.58
C SER A 10 -8.34 -2.86 6.26
N PRO A 11 -8.45 -4.13 6.67
CA PRO A 11 -7.40 -5.13 6.41
C PRO A 11 -7.02 -5.24 4.93
N ALA A 12 -8.01 -5.10 4.04
CA ALA A 12 -7.79 -5.10 2.60
C ALA A 12 -7.02 -3.86 2.10
N GLU A 13 -7.28 -2.69 2.69
CA GLU A 13 -6.52 -1.47 2.36
C GLU A 13 -5.08 -1.57 2.89
N LEU A 14 -4.90 -2.11 4.10
CA LEU A 14 -3.58 -2.34 4.69
C LEU A 14 -2.75 -3.33 3.86
N GLU A 15 -3.33 -4.48 3.50
CA GLU A 15 -2.70 -5.46 2.60
C GLU A 15 -2.31 -4.79 1.28
N ALA A 16 -3.21 -4.02 0.69
CA ALA A 16 -2.95 -3.35 -0.58
C ALA A 16 -1.80 -2.35 -0.48
N ARG A 17 -1.73 -1.55 0.60
CA ARG A 17 -0.60 -0.65 0.86
C ARG A 17 0.72 -1.42 0.96
N LEU A 18 0.74 -2.51 1.72
CA LEU A 18 1.92 -3.37 1.85
C LEU A 18 2.35 -3.97 0.51
N ARG A 19 1.40 -4.42 -0.32
CA ARG A 19 1.69 -4.92 -1.67
C ARG A 19 2.28 -3.85 -2.57
N LEU A 20 1.70 -2.65 -2.57
CA LEU A 20 2.21 -1.51 -3.35
C LEU A 20 3.65 -1.18 -2.95
N HIS A 21 3.96 -1.12 -1.65
CA HIS A 21 5.31 -0.82 -1.15
C HIS A 21 6.38 -1.82 -1.60
N ARG A 22 6.00 -3.05 -1.93
CA ARG A 22 6.92 -4.09 -2.39
C ARG A 22 7.14 -4.09 -3.90
N LEU A 23 6.38 -3.29 -4.65
CA LEU A 23 6.50 -3.27 -6.11
C LEU A 23 7.84 -2.69 -6.55
N PRO A 24 8.51 -3.31 -7.54
CA PRO A 24 9.73 -2.77 -8.11
C PRO A 24 9.43 -1.39 -8.70
N GLU A 25 10.38 -0.46 -8.59
CA GLU A 25 10.30 0.90 -9.13
C GLU A 25 9.09 1.74 -8.64
N LEU A 26 8.39 1.30 -7.59
CA LEU A 26 7.32 2.07 -6.97
C LEU A 26 7.83 2.87 -5.77
N GLY A 27 8.50 3.99 -6.05
CA GLY A 27 8.92 4.94 -5.01
C GLY A 27 7.75 5.73 -4.41
N PRO A 28 7.99 6.50 -3.32
CA PRO A 28 6.97 7.26 -2.59
C PRO A 28 6.13 8.20 -3.46
N ALA A 29 6.75 8.89 -4.42
CA ALA A 29 6.03 9.81 -5.31
C ALA A 29 5.01 9.09 -6.21
N ARG A 30 5.38 7.91 -6.74
CA ARG A 30 4.49 7.10 -7.59
C ARG A 30 3.40 6.44 -6.77
N PHE A 31 3.75 6.01 -5.57
CA PHE A 31 2.79 5.50 -4.60
C PHE A 31 1.72 6.57 -4.29
N LYS A 32 2.11 7.81 -3.96
CA LYS A 32 1.18 8.91 -3.72
C LYS A 32 0.30 9.19 -4.94
N LYS A 33 0.90 9.23 -6.14
CA LYS A 33 0.16 9.40 -7.41
C LYS A 33 -0.91 8.33 -7.63
N LEU A 34 -0.65 7.07 -7.26
CA LEU A 34 -1.64 6.00 -7.35
C LEU A 34 -2.81 6.24 -6.38
N LEU A 35 -2.52 6.64 -5.14
CA LEU A 35 -3.57 6.93 -4.17
C LEU A 35 -4.42 8.13 -4.59
N GLU A 36 -3.82 9.19 -5.12
CA GLU A 36 -4.53 10.35 -5.64
C GLU A 36 -5.42 9.99 -6.84
N ALA A 37 -4.95 9.13 -7.75
CA ALA A 37 -5.69 8.74 -8.95
C ALA A 37 -6.83 7.75 -8.68
N PHE A 38 -6.66 6.82 -7.74
CA PHE A 38 -7.63 5.74 -7.49
C PHE A 38 -8.40 5.89 -6.16
N GLY A 39 -8.00 6.83 -5.31
CA GLY A 39 -8.60 7.13 -4.00
C GLY A 39 -8.19 6.18 -2.87
N SER A 40 -7.67 4.98 -3.16
CA SER A 40 -7.18 4.03 -2.16
C SER A 40 -6.19 3.02 -2.75
N ALA A 41 -5.38 2.38 -1.91
CA ALA A 41 -4.45 1.35 -2.33
C ALA A 41 -5.18 0.10 -2.84
N SER A 42 -6.28 -0.28 -2.17
CA SER A 42 -7.15 -1.41 -2.56
C SER A 42 -7.77 -1.22 -3.95
N LYS A 43 -8.17 0.00 -4.31
CA LYS A 43 -8.64 0.33 -5.66
C LYS A 43 -7.49 0.34 -6.66
N ALA A 44 -6.36 0.96 -6.31
CA ALA A 44 -5.18 1.01 -7.16
C ALA A 44 -4.65 -0.39 -7.52
N ILE A 45 -4.50 -1.27 -6.52
CA ILE A 45 -4.01 -2.64 -6.68
C ILE A 45 -4.99 -3.52 -7.47
N SER A 46 -6.24 -3.11 -7.63
CA SER A 46 -7.27 -3.84 -8.40
C SER A 46 -7.45 -3.29 -9.82
N ALA A 47 -7.04 -2.05 -10.09
CA ALA A 47 -7.19 -1.38 -11.39
C ALA A 47 -6.48 -2.13 -12.54
N PRO A 48 -6.85 -2.01 -13.82
CA PRO A 48 -6.11 -2.67 -14.90
C PRO A 48 -4.71 -2.06 -15.09
N ALA A 49 -3.74 -2.84 -15.59
CA ALA A 49 -2.38 -2.34 -15.86
C ALA A 49 -2.37 -1.17 -16.87
N SER A 50 -3.37 -1.11 -17.77
CA SER A 50 -3.57 0.02 -18.68
C SER A 50 -3.82 1.34 -17.96
N ALA A 51 -4.54 1.34 -16.83
CA ALA A 51 -4.77 2.55 -16.05
C ALA A 51 -3.48 3.06 -15.42
N TRP A 52 -2.59 2.16 -14.99
CA TRP A 52 -1.28 2.52 -14.44
C TRP A 52 -0.36 3.10 -15.53
N ARG A 53 -0.38 2.52 -16.73
CA ARG A 53 0.35 3.05 -17.90
C ARG A 53 -0.17 4.43 -18.31
N ALA A 54 -1.48 4.66 -18.26
CA ALA A 54 -2.06 5.98 -18.54
C ALA A 54 -1.61 7.05 -17.54
N LEU A 55 -1.26 6.65 -16.30
CA LEU A 55 -0.64 7.49 -15.29
C LEU A 55 0.88 7.64 -15.46
N GLY A 56 1.49 7.03 -16.50
CA GLY A 56 2.93 7.08 -16.75
C GLY A 56 3.76 6.26 -15.78
N LEU A 57 3.20 5.23 -15.15
CA LEU A 57 3.99 4.29 -14.35
C LEU A 57 4.72 3.28 -15.27
N PRO A 58 5.92 2.81 -14.87
CA PRO A 58 6.61 1.77 -15.62
C PRO A 58 5.84 0.46 -15.67
N LEU A 59 6.12 -0.31 -16.72
CA LEU A 59 5.52 -1.61 -16.92
C LEU A 59 5.86 -2.59 -15.77
N ALA A 60 7.12 -2.58 -15.32
CA ALA A 60 7.63 -3.45 -14.26
C ALA A 60 6.77 -3.41 -12.98
N CYS A 61 6.38 -2.22 -12.50
CA CYS A 61 5.54 -2.10 -11.31
C CYS A 61 4.14 -2.70 -11.56
N SER A 62 3.57 -2.41 -12.74
CA SER A 62 2.20 -2.80 -13.07
C SER A 62 2.03 -4.31 -13.28
N GLU A 63 3.07 -4.99 -13.79
CA GLU A 63 3.13 -6.43 -13.99
C GLU A 63 3.40 -7.16 -12.67
N ALA A 64 4.36 -6.67 -11.88
CA ALA A 64 4.73 -7.24 -10.59
C ALA A 64 3.57 -7.31 -9.59
N ARG A 65 2.53 -6.49 -9.77
CA ARG A 65 1.33 -6.47 -8.93
C ARG A 65 0.60 -7.81 -8.77
N ARG A 66 0.72 -8.67 -9.77
CA ARG A 66 0.09 -10.01 -9.77
C ARG A 66 1.05 -11.14 -9.38
N VAL A 67 2.32 -10.82 -9.15
CA VAL A 67 3.36 -11.78 -8.75
C VAL A 67 3.07 -12.29 -7.33
N SER A 68 3.18 -13.61 -7.14
CA SER A 68 2.93 -14.29 -5.86
C SER A 68 3.78 -13.73 -4.74
N GLU A 69 5.06 -13.49 -5.00
CA GLU A 69 6.07 -13.06 -4.04
C GLU A 69 5.75 -11.67 -3.45
N ILE A 70 5.06 -10.82 -4.21
CA ILE A 70 4.56 -9.54 -3.72
C ILE A 70 3.40 -9.75 -2.75
N ARG A 71 2.47 -10.65 -3.08
CA ARG A 71 1.34 -11.00 -2.22
C ARG A 71 1.82 -11.70 -0.94
N ASP A 72 2.66 -12.71 -1.07
CA ASP A 72 3.16 -13.51 0.04
C ASP A 72 3.96 -12.64 1.01
N GLY A 73 4.78 -11.73 0.49
CA GLY A 73 5.50 -10.79 1.36
C GLY A 73 4.59 -9.79 2.08
N ALA A 74 3.46 -9.40 1.50
CA ALA A 74 2.45 -8.60 2.21
C ALA A 74 1.74 -9.43 3.29
N SER A 75 1.40 -10.69 3.01
CA SER A 75 0.83 -11.61 4.00
C SER A 75 1.77 -11.83 5.18
N HIS A 76 3.07 -12.01 4.95
CA HIS A 76 4.08 -12.11 6.03
C HIS A 76 4.15 -10.83 6.86
N ALA A 77 4.07 -9.65 6.23
CA ALA A 77 4.06 -8.39 6.96
C ALA A 77 2.77 -8.22 7.79
N LEU A 78 1.61 -8.65 7.30
CA LEU A 78 0.38 -8.68 8.07
C LEU A 78 0.48 -9.61 9.28
N ALA A 79 0.97 -10.84 9.09
CA ALA A 79 1.20 -11.78 10.19
C ALA A 79 2.18 -11.22 11.23
N TRP A 80 3.21 -10.49 10.80
CA TRP A 80 4.12 -9.80 11.71
C TRP A 80 3.42 -8.74 12.55
N LEU A 81 2.47 -8.00 11.99
CA LEU A 81 1.67 -6.98 12.70
C LEU A 81 0.71 -7.56 13.74
N GLU A 82 0.39 -8.85 13.68
CA GLU A 82 -0.45 -9.51 14.69
C GLU A 82 0.30 -9.72 16.02
N HIS A 83 1.63 -9.62 16.04
CA HIS A 83 2.43 -9.81 17.24
C HIS A 83 2.46 -8.56 18.14
N PRO A 84 2.39 -8.73 19.48
CA PRO A 84 2.48 -7.61 20.42
C PRO A 84 3.77 -6.79 20.22
N GLY A 85 3.63 -5.46 20.27
CA GLY A 85 4.74 -4.53 20.09
C GLY A 85 5.09 -4.20 18.64
N GLN A 86 4.48 -4.89 17.67
CA GLN A 86 4.62 -4.56 16.25
C GLN A 86 3.50 -3.62 15.81
N HIS A 87 3.88 -2.54 15.13
CA HIS A 87 2.94 -1.56 14.61
C HIS A 87 3.50 -0.93 13.33
N LEU A 88 2.60 -0.60 12.41
CA LEU A 88 2.92 0.11 11.18
C LEU A 88 2.50 1.57 11.32
N LEU A 89 3.46 2.49 11.26
CA LEU A 89 3.18 3.92 11.14
C LEU A 89 3.06 4.28 9.65
N MET A 90 1.97 4.93 9.26
CA MET A 90 1.74 5.39 7.89
C MET A 90 1.80 6.91 7.84
N TRP A 91 2.23 7.50 6.70
CA TRP A 91 2.45 8.95 6.57
C TRP A 91 1.19 9.79 6.76
N ASP A 92 0.00 9.17 6.63
CA ASP A 92 -1.31 9.81 6.81
C ASP A 92 -1.87 9.65 8.23
N GLN A 93 -1.06 9.15 9.17
CA GLN A 93 -1.42 8.96 10.57
C GLN A 93 -0.89 10.10 11.44
N PRO A 94 -1.62 10.49 12.50
CA PRO A 94 -1.25 11.58 13.41
C PRO A 94 0.06 11.31 14.16
N ASP A 95 0.40 10.03 14.36
CA ASP A 95 1.62 9.61 15.05
C ASP A 95 2.85 9.57 14.12
N TYR A 96 2.69 9.88 12.83
CA TYR A 96 3.81 9.95 11.90
C TYR A 96 4.53 11.30 12.04
N PRO A 97 5.88 11.32 12.25
CA PRO A 97 6.62 12.56 12.44
C PRO A 97 6.48 13.52 11.25
N ALA A 98 6.28 14.80 11.56
CA ALA A 98 6.22 15.90 10.59
C ALA A 98 7.60 16.28 10.03
#